data_AF-A0A845Z6X1-F1
#
_entry.id   AF-A0A845Z6X1-F1
#
_cell.length_a   1.000
_cell.length_b   1.000
_cell.length_c   1.000
_cell.angle_alpha   90.00
_cell.angle_beta   90.00
_cell.angle_gamma   90.00
#
_symmetry.space_group_name_H-M   'P 1'
#
loop_
_entity.id
_entity.type
_entity.pdbx_description
1 polymer ?
#
loop_
_entity_poly.entity_id
_entity_poly.type
_entity_poly.pdbx_seq_one_letter_code
_entity_poly.pdbx_strand_id
1 'polypeptide(L)'
;MKNKLWAIPLGILVGLATYESPAKAALLTSYQFNGRGNWSIDGVGSNNTPVGTLDVSLPNCPLILPNCLTVEAAFLYSSLYIPTTTPTVVLDGTTYDANDFVALGSFLNLAAYRADVTSQVASKVGTGGGTFSFTVDSENPNNFIDGEILAVVYRSEERSVG
;
A
#
# COMPACT_ATOMS: atom_id res chain seq x y z
N MET A 1 -11.30 -60.73 60.97
CA MET A 1 -11.10 -60.68 59.50
C MET A 1 -11.36 -59.25 59.05
N LYS A 2 -10.32 -58.52 58.62
CA LYS A 2 -10.41 -57.11 58.21
C LYS A 2 -10.01 -57.02 56.73
N ASN A 3 -10.98 -56.72 55.87
CA ASN A 3 -10.79 -56.56 54.43
C ASN A 3 -10.13 -55.19 54.16
N LYS A 4 -8.95 -55.19 53.52
CA LYS A 4 -8.33 -53.97 52.98
C LYS A 4 -8.75 -53.83 51.52
N LEU A 5 -9.75 -52.99 51.27
CA LEU A 5 -10.06 -52.46 49.94
C LEU A 5 -9.02 -51.39 49.60
N TRP A 6 -8.32 -51.58 48.50
CA TRP A 6 -7.38 -50.59 47.95
C TRP A 6 -8.19 -49.57 47.15
N ALA A 7 -8.17 -48.31 47.57
CA ALA A 7 -8.76 -47.21 46.81
C ALA A 7 -7.82 -46.85 45.65
N ILE A 8 -8.31 -47.00 44.43
CA ILE A 8 -7.66 -46.47 43.22
C ILE A 8 -8.08 -44.99 43.12
N PRO A 9 -7.16 -44.02 43.00
CA PRO A 9 -7.56 -42.64 42.81
C PRO A 9 -8.10 -42.45 41.40
N LEU A 10 -9.33 -41.95 41.34
CA LEU A 10 -10.05 -41.54 40.14
C LEU A 10 -9.33 -40.32 39.54
N GLY A 11 -8.51 -40.56 38.52
CA GLY A 11 -7.80 -39.52 37.77
C GLY A 11 -8.75 -38.71 36.90
N ILE A 12 -8.75 -37.40 37.11
CA ILE A 12 -9.56 -36.35 36.49
C ILE A 12 -9.45 -36.36 34.95
N LEU A 13 -10.60 -36.31 34.27
CA LEU A 13 -10.74 -36.01 32.84
C LEU A 13 -11.24 -34.56 32.68
N VAL A 14 -10.38 -33.60 32.35
CA VAL A 14 -10.74 -32.25 31.87
C VAL A 14 -9.55 -31.80 30.99
N GLY A 15 -9.64 -31.79 29.66
CA GLY A 15 -10.37 -30.78 28.90
C GLY A 15 -9.37 -29.94 28.09
N LEU A 16 -8.79 -30.52 27.04
CA LEU A 16 -8.09 -29.77 25.99
C LEU A 16 -9.14 -29.37 24.93
N ALA A 17 -9.99 -28.40 25.28
CA ALA A 17 -10.66 -27.62 24.26
C ALA A 17 -9.61 -26.67 23.67
N THR A 18 -9.03 -27.06 22.55
CA THR A 18 -8.22 -26.16 21.74
C THR A 18 -9.11 -25.00 21.35
N TYR A 19 -8.84 -23.82 21.92
CA TYR A 19 -9.35 -22.56 21.40
C TYR A 19 -8.71 -22.37 20.02
N GLU A 20 -9.36 -22.89 18.98
CA GLU A 20 -9.11 -22.44 17.64
C GLU A 20 -9.72 -21.03 17.54
N SER A 21 -8.88 -20.03 17.84
CA SER A 21 -9.19 -18.66 17.50
C SER A 21 -9.51 -18.62 16.01
N PRO A 22 -10.72 -18.25 15.58
CA PRO A 22 -10.97 -18.08 14.16
C PRO A 22 -10.02 -16.98 13.69
N ALA A 23 -9.06 -17.34 12.83
CA ALA A 23 -8.20 -16.38 12.16
C ALA A 23 -9.10 -15.52 11.27
N LYS A 24 -9.61 -14.40 11.81
CA LYS A 24 -10.32 -13.38 11.03
C LYS A 24 -9.31 -12.52 10.28
N ALA A 25 -8.52 -13.14 9.40
CA ALA A 25 -7.79 -12.40 8.39
C ALA A 25 -8.78 -12.05 7.28
N ALA A 26 -9.53 -10.96 7.45
CA ALA A 26 -10.28 -10.36 6.36
C ALA A 26 -9.35 -9.37 5.66
N LEU A 27 -9.18 -9.50 4.36
CA LEU A 27 -8.53 -8.46 3.56
C LEU A 27 -9.42 -7.22 3.63
N LEU A 28 -8.97 -6.20 4.35
CA LEU A 28 -9.66 -4.92 4.41
C LEU A 28 -9.40 -4.16 3.11
N THR A 29 -10.47 -3.67 2.48
CA THR A 29 -10.36 -2.80 1.32
C THR A 29 -9.64 -1.52 1.72
N SER A 30 -8.44 -1.29 1.19
CA SER A 30 -7.63 -0.09 1.49
C SER A 30 -8.11 1.14 0.73
N TYR A 31 -8.66 0.94 -0.47
CA TYR A 31 -9.33 1.92 -1.30
C TYR A 31 -10.20 1.19 -2.35
N GLN A 32 -11.38 1.75 -2.68
CA GLN A 32 -12.23 1.25 -3.76
C GLN A 32 -12.71 2.43 -4.59
N PHE A 33 -12.56 2.31 -5.90
CA PHE A 33 -13.12 3.25 -6.86
C PHE A 33 -14.31 2.64 -7.59
N ASN A 34 -15.44 3.33 -7.56
CA ASN A 34 -16.63 2.99 -8.34
C ASN A 34 -16.92 4.14 -9.29
N GLY A 35 -16.46 4.02 -10.53
CA GLY A 35 -16.58 5.07 -11.53
C GLY A 35 -16.04 4.64 -12.87
N ARG A 36 -16.10 5.56 -13.84
CA ARG A 36 -15.54 5.36 -15.17
C ARG A 36 -14.09 5.81 -15.11
N GLY A 37 -13.15 4.88 -15.18
CA GLY A 37 -11.75 5.16 -14.92
C GLY A 37 -10.95 3.89 -14.66
N ASN A 38 -9.67 4.04 -14.36
CA ASN A 38 -8.79 2.91 -14.09
C ASN A 38 -7.62 3.32 -13.18
N TRP A 39 -6.64 2.44 -13.06
CA TRP A 39 -5.43 2.63 -12.29
C TRP A 39 -4.23 2.77 -13.23
N SER A 40 -3.29 3.64 -12.87
CA SER A 40 -1.90 3.60 -13.33
C SER A 40 -1.03 3.24 -12.14
N ILE A 41 -0.19 2.23 -12.27
CA ILE A 41 0.67 1.75 -11.19
C ILE A 41 2.06 1.53 -11.75
N ASP A 42 3.05 2.13 -11.12
CA ASP A 42 4.46 1.91 -11.43
C ASP A 42 5.28 1.79 -10.15
N GLY A 43 6.44 1.17 -10.25
CA GLY A 43 7.30 0.89 -9.10
C GLY A 43 8.79 0.95 -9.43
N VAL A 44 9.57 1.36 -8.45
CA VAL A 44 11.03 1.46 -8.53
C VAL A 44 11.67 0.76 -7.34
N GLY A 45 12.77 0.05 -7.58
CA GLY A 45 13.57 -0.55 -6.51
C GLY A 45 14.51 0.46 -5.87
N SER A 46 14.80 0.29 -4.59
CA SER A 46 15.68 1.16 -3.79
C SER A 46 17.17 0.84 -3.95
N ASN A 47 18.01 1.48 -3.12
CA ASN A 47 19.49 1.37 -3.07
C ASN A 47 20.29 2.30 -4.00
N ASN A 48 19.65 3.33 -4.56
CA ASN A 48 20.30 4.38 -5.36
C ASN A 48 19.88 5.79 -4.89
N THR A 49 20.61 6.82 -5.31
CA THR A 49 20.25 8.24 -5.11
C THR A 49 20.66 9.05 -6.36
N PRO A 50 19.71 9.61 -7.14
CA PRO A 50 18.28 9.42 -7.01
C PRO A 50 17.90 7.94 -7.13
N VAL A 51 16.80 7.54 -6.49
CA VAL A 51 16.37 6.14 -6.47
C VAL A 51 15.91 5.73 -7.87
N GLY A 52 15.10 6.57 -8.51
CA GLY A 52 14.69 6.41 -9.90
C GLY A 52 13.41 7.17 -10.20
N THR A 53 12.67 6.72 -11.21
CA THR A 53 11.46 7.39 -11.70
C THR A 53 10.25 6.46 -11.65
N LEU A 54 9.10 7.03 -11.33
CA LEU A 54 7.78 6.41 -11.34
C LEU A 54 6.92 7.09 -12.40
N ASP A 55 6.45 6.33 -13.38
CA ASP A 55 5.65 6.84 -14.49
C ASP A 55 4.15 6.63 -14.30
N VAL A 56 3.39 7.71 -14.40
CA VAL A 56 1.93 7.69 -14.42
C VAL A 56 1.48 7.81 -15.87
N SER A 57 0.95 6.73 -16.44
CA SER A 57 0.46 6.70 -17.83
C SER A 57 -1.06 6.71 -17.87
N LEU A 58 -1.61 7.80 -18.40
CA LEU A 58 -3.05 8.03 -18.51
C LEU A 58 -3.47 8.09 -19.97
N PRO A 59 -4.69 7.64 -20.32
CA PRO A 59 -5.18 7.70 -21.69
C PRO A 59 -5.23 9.14 -22.18
N ASN A 60 -4.84 9.38 -23.43
CA ASN A 60 -4.89 10.72 -24.02
C ASN A 60 -6.32 11.22 -24.14
N CYS A 61 -6.53 12.50 -23.88
CA CYS A 61 -7.83 13.11 -24.08
C CYS A 61 -8.14 13.33 -25.56
N PRO A 62 -9.39 13.10 -26.00
CA PRO A 62 -9.82 13.44 -27.34
C PRO A 62 -9.80 14.97 -27.52
N LEU A 63 -9.52 15.43 -28.75
CA LEU A 63 -9.38 16.87 -29.05
C LEU A 63 -10.64 17.69 -28.69
N ILE A 64 -11.81 17.06 -28.74
CA ILE A 64 -13.12 17.68 -28.42
C ILE A 64 -13.39 17.81 -26.91
N LEU A 65 -12.62 17.12 -26.06
CA LEU A 65 -12.74 17.18 -24.61
C LEU A 65 -11.32 17.17 -24.00
N PRO A 66 -10.61 18.30 -24.00
CA PRO A 66 -9.22 18.36 -23.54
C PRO A 66 -9.06 18.09 -22.03
N ASN A 67 -10.14 18.25 -21.25
CA ASN A 67 -10.19 17.99 -19.82
C ASN A 67 -11.02 16.73 -19.56
N CYS A 68 -10.54 15.58 -20.00
CA CYS A 68 -11.27 14.32 -19.94
C CYS A 68 -10.89 13.45 -18.73
N LEU A 69 -9.86 13.85 -17.97
CA LEU A 69 -9.34 13.08 -16.85
C LEU A 69 -9.37 13.88 -15.54
N THR A 70 -9.48 13.14 -14.45
CA THR A 70 -9.32 13.67 -13.08
C THR A 70 -8.63 12.61 -12.24
N VAL A 71 -7.59 13.00 -11.51
CA VAL A 71 -6.97 12.15 -10.50
C VAL A 71 -7.89 12.11 -9.27
N GLU A 72 -8.39 10.93 -8.93
CA GLU A 72 -9.32 10.72 -7.81
C GLU A 72 -8.57 10.41 -6.51
N ALA A 73 -7.47 9.66 -6.63
CA ALA A 73 -6.59 9.33 -5.54
C ALA A 73 -5.21 8.98 -6.08
N ALA A 74 -4.16 9.27 -5.31
CA ALA A 74 -2.83 8.75 -5.55
C ALA A 74 -2.16 8.35 -4.23
N PHE A 75 -1.54 7.18 -4.23
CA PHE A 75 -0.90 6.61 -3.06
C PHE A 75 0.53 6.22 -3.39
N LEU A 76 1.47 6.69 -2.56
CA LEU A 76 2.85 6.23 -2.57
C LEU A 76 3.00 5.13 -1.52
N TYR A 77 3.41 3.94 -1.94
CA TYR A 77 3.65 2.80 -1.07
C TYR A 77 5.14 2.55 -0.94
N SER A 78 5.59 2.40 0.29
CA SER A 78 6.97 2.05 0.61
C SER A 78 7.01 0.68 1.28
N SER A 79 7.96 -0.15 0.86
CA SER A 79 8.19 -1.48 1.42
C SER A 79 9.55 -1.56 2.07
N LEU A 80 9.61 -2.06 3.31
CA LEU A 80 10.84 -2.14 4.09
C LEU A 80 11.17 -3.58 4.45
N TYR A 81 12.46 -3.88 4.40
CA TYR A 81 13.05 -5.07 5.01
C TYR A 81 13.90 -4.66 6.22
N ILE A 82 13.71 -5.33 7.35
CA ILE A 82 14.25 -4.99 8.67
C ILE A 82 13.79 -3.57 9.09
N PRO A 83 12.48 -3.36 9.30
CA PRO A 83 11.94 -2.04 9.61
C PRO A 83 12.42 -1.58 10.98
N THR A 84 13.27 -0.54 10.99
CA THR A 84 13.74 0.12 12.23
C THR A 84 13.01 1.43 12.48
N THR A 85 12.49 2.07 11.44
CA THR A 85 11.72 3.32 11.47
C THR A 85 10.67 3.35 10.35
N THR A 86 9.70 4.26 10.45
CA THR A 86 8.87 4.67 9.31
C THR A 86 9.76 5.33 8.24
N PRO A 87 9.52 5.11 6.94
CA PRO A 87 10.31 5.73 5.89
C PRO A 87 10.09 7.24 5.80
N THR A 88 11.06 7.94 5.21
CA THR A 88 10.93 9.28 4.65
C THR A 88 11.30 9.19 3.18
N VAL A 89 10.46 9.72 2.30
CA VAL A 89 10.67 9.68 0.85
C VAL A 89 10.57 11.10 0.30
N VAL A 90 11.50 11.48 -0.57
CA VAL A 90 11.43 12.74 -1.32
C VAL A 90 10.99 12.42 -2.74
N LEU A 91 9.75 12.79 -3.07
CA LEU A 91 9.12 12.57 -4.38
C LEU A 91 8.99 13.91 -5.11
N ASP A 92 9.68 14.08 -6.25
CA ASP A 92 9.74 15.32 -7.03
C ASP A 92 9.99 16.57 -6.17
N GLY A 93 10.98 16.49 -5.27
CA GLY A 93 11.36 17.54 -4.34
C GLY A 93 10.40 17.74 -3.16
N THR A 94 9.28 17.01 -3.10
CA THR A 94 8.34 17.04 -1.95
C THR A 94 8.72 15.95 -0.95
N THR A 95 8.96 16.34 0.29
CA THR A 95 9.28 15.39 1.37
C THR A 95 7.99 14.85 1.99
N TYR A 96 7.88 13.52 2.02
CA TYR A 96 6.89 12.78 2.79
C TYR A 96 7.62 12.12 3.96
N ASP A 97 7.31 12.57 5.18
CA ASP A 97 7.97 12.11 6.41
C ASP A 97 7.12 11.08 7.17
N ALA A 98 7.62 10.68 8.35
CA ALA A 98 6.98 9.65 9.15
C ALA A 98 5.51 9.95 9.54
N ASN A 99 5.09 11.21 9.55
CA ASN A 99 3.71 11.61 9.86
C ASN A 99 2.77 11.48 8.66
N ASP A 100 3.30 11.46 7.44
CA ASP A 100 2.51 11.31 6.22
C ASP A 100 2.17 9.85 5.92
N PHE A 101 2.98 8.93 6.44
CA PHE A 101 2.83 7.50 6.20
C PHE A 101 1.91 6.81 7.20
N VAL A 102 0.95 6.04 6.67
CA VAL A 102 0.13 5.09 7.41
C VAL A 102 0.74 3.70 7.30
N ALA A 103 1.00 3.04 8.43
CA ALA A 103 1.46 1.66 8.45
C ALA A 103 0.34 0.70 7.97
N LEU A 104 0.67 -0.19 7.03
CA LEU A 104 -0.27 -1.16 6.45
C LEU A 104 -0.17 -2.57 7.08
N GLY A 105 0.81 -2.75 7.95
CA GLY A 105 1.08 -4.00 8.64
C GLY A 105 2.56 -4.36 8.60
N SER A 106 2.92 -5.33 9.42
CA SER A 106 4.25 -5.90 9.46
C SER A 106 4.18 -7.41 9.73
N PHE A 107 5.14 -8.13 9.18
CA PHE A 107 5.32 -9.54 9.48
C PHE A 107 6.81 -9.88 9.44
N LEU A 108 7.32 -10.42 10.54
CA LEU A 108 8.75 -10.65 10.75
C LEU A 108 9.54 -9.35 10.50
N ASN A 109 10.48 -9.39 9.55
CA ASN A 109 11.31 -8.27 9.18
C ASN A 109 10.75 -7.52 7.96
N LEU A 110 9.45 -7.58 7.69
CA LEU A 110 8.84 -6.87 6.56
C LEU A 110 7.80 -5.89 7.09
N ALA A 111 7.77 -4.69 6.53
CA ALA A 111 6.71 -3.72 6.78
C ALA A 111 6.33 -2.99 5.49
N ALA A 112 5.09 -2.52 5.44
CA ALA A 112 4.60 -1.69 4.35
C ALA A 112 3.95 -0.42 4.90
N TYR A 113 4.13 0.68 4.18
CA TYR A 113 3.58 1.98 4.50
C TYR A 113 2.91 2.59 3.27
N ARG A 114 1.98 3.51 3.51
CA ARG A 114 1.31 4.28 2.46
C ARG A 114 1.20 5.75 2.83
N ALA A 115 1.60 6.64 1.94
CA ALA A 115 1.30 8.06 2.00
C ALA A 115 0.24 8.44 0.95
N ASP A 116 -0.59 9.43 1.26
CA ASP A 116 -1.49 10.05 0.29
C ASP A 116 -0.74 11.17 -0.44
N VAL A 117 -0.57 11.00 -1.75
CA VAL A 117 0.15 11.94 -2.62
C VAL A 117 -0.79 12.57 -3.65
N THR A 118 -2.10 12.45 -3.44
CA THR A 118 -3.15 12.84 -4.41
C THR A 118 -2.99 14.27 -4.87
N SER A 119 -2.78 15.23 -3.96
CA SER A 119 -2.68 16.65 -4.32
C SER A 119 -1.45 16.94 -5.20
N GLN A 120 -0.31 16.33 -4.92
CA GLN A 120 0.91 16.49 -5.72
C GLN A 120 0.72 15.92 -7.12
N VAL A 121 0.21 14.68 -7.21
CA VAL A 121 0.00 13.99 -8.49
C VAL A 121 -1.05 14.72 -9.32
N ALA A 122 -2.19 15.08 -8.74
CA ALA A 122 -3.25 15.82 -9.41
C ALA A 122 -2.74 17.18 -9.94
N SER A 123 -1.88 17.87 -9.18
CA SER A 123 -1.30 19.14 -9.62
C SER A 123 -0.37 18.98 -10.83
N LYS A 124 0.41 17.90 -10.90
CA LYS A 124 1.37 17.66 -12.00
C LYS A 124 0.69 17.10 -13.25
N VAL A 125 -0.25 16.18 -13.06
CA VAL A 125 -1.04 15.58 -14.15
C VAL A 125 -2.01 16.59 -14.77
N GLY A 126 -2.66 17.41 -13.94
CA GLY A 126 -3.74 18.29 -14.38
C GLY A 126 -4.98 17.50 -14.80
N THR A 127 -5.62 17.91 -15.89
CA THR A 127 -6.88 17.33 -16.40
C THR A 127 -6.75 16.66 -17.77
N GLY A 128 -5.53 16.67 -18.33
CA GLY A 128 -5.20 16.03 -19.59
C GLY A 128 -4.76 14.57 -19.42
N GLY A 129 -4.44 13.93 -20.55
CA GLY A 129 -3.83 12.61 -20.59
C GLY A 129 -2.36 12.65 -20.97
N GLY A 130 -1.72 11.47 -20.99
CA GLY A 130 -0.31 11.32 -21.31
C GLY A 130 0.47 10.63 -20.20
N THR A 131 1.80 10.68 -20.32
CA THR A 131 2.72 10.11 -19.33
C THR A 131 3.38 11.20 -18.51
N PHE A 132 3.40 11.03 -17.20
CA PHE A 132 3.98 11.96 -16.23
C PHE A 132 4.95 11.21 -15.34
N SER A 133 6.22 11.60 -15.35
CA SER A 133 7.26 10.96 -14.54
C SER A 133 7.45 11.69 -13.22
N PHE A 134 7.51 10.94 -12.12
CA PHE A 134 7.81 11.42 -10.78
C PHE A 134 9.15 10.84 -10.33
N THR A 135 10.07 11.69 -9.90
CA THR A 135 11.39 11.25 -9.44
C THR A 135 11.33 10.93 -7.96
N VAL A 136 11.79 9.73 -7.58
CA VAL A 136 12.09 9.43 -6.18
C VAL A 136 13.52 9.90 -5.93
N ASP A 137 13.66 11.11 -5.41
CA ASP A 137 14.94 11.80 -5.25
C ASP A 137 15.79 11.15 -4.16
N SER A 138 15.16 10.73 -3.06
CA SER A 138 15.82 10.05 -1.97
C SER A 138 14.84 9.34 -1.05
N GLU A 139 15.37 8.40 -0.28
CA GLU A 139 14.66 7.60 0.69
C GLU A 139 15.49 7.48 1.96
N ASN A 140 14.84 7.38 3.11
CA ASN A 140 15.50 7.15 4.38
C ASN A 140 14.65 6.24 5.28
N PRO A 141 15.20 5.13 5.80
CA PRO A 141 16.55 4.61 5.56
C PRO A 141 16.66 3.85 4.22
N ASN A 142 17.41 4.39 3.24
CA ASN A 142 17.52 3.85 1.89
C ASN A 142 17.92 2.37 1.83
N ASN A 143 18.89 1.96 2.67
CA ASN A 143 19.41 0.59 2.67
C ASN A 143 18.40 -0.46 3.18
N PHE A 144 17.30 -0.05 3.80
CA PHE A 144 16.29 -0.96 4.38
C PHE A 144 14.94 -0.85 3.68
N ILE A 145 14.86 -0.06 2.61
CA ILE A 145 13.69 0.05 1.75
C ILE A 145 13.96 -0.87 0.55
N ASP A 146 12.97 -1.67 0.16
CA ASP A 146 13.03 -2.54 -1.02
C ASP A 146 12.66 -1.77 -2.29
N GLY A 147 11.68 -0.86 -2.17
CA GLY A 147 11.21 -0.03 -3.27
C GLY A 147 9.94 0.75 -2.94
N GLU A 148 9.60 1.61 -3.89
CA GLU A 148 8.45 2.50 -3.87
C GLU A 148 7.50 2.16 -5.01
N ILE A 149 6.19 2.29 -4.77
CA ILE A 149 5.14 2.12 -5.77
C ILE A 149 4.25 3.34 -5.75
N LEU A 150 4.00 3.94 -6.91
CA LEU A 150 3.00 4.99 -7.08
C LEU A 150 1.75 4.40 -7.75
N ALA A 151 0.65 4.34 -7.01
CA ALA A 151 -0.65 3.92 -7.53
C ALA A 151 -1.58 5.12 -7.67
N VAL A 152 -1.99 5.41 -8.89
CA VAL A 152 -2.86 6.54 -9.25
C VAL A 152 -4.18 6.01 -9.76
N VAL A 153 -5.27 6.46 -9.14
CA VAL A 153 -6.63 6.23 -9.59
C VAL A 153 -7.09 7.46 -10.35
N TYR A 154 -7.55 7.26 -11.57
CA TYR A 154 -8.12 8.33 -12.37
C TYR A 154 -9.55 8.01 -12.78
N ARG A 155 -10.37 9.04 -12.86
CA ARG A 155 -11.65 9.04 -13.58
C ARG A 155 -11.42 9.51 -15.00
N SER A 156 -12.09 8.86 -15.95
CA SER A 156 -12.20 9.29 -17.34
C SER A 156 -13.64 9.55 -17.71
N GLU A 157 -13.87 10.69 -18.34
CA GLU A 157 -15.15 11.07 -18.91
C GLU A 157 -15.34 10.56 -20.35
N GLU A 158 -14.32 9.93 -20.94
CA GLU A 158 -14.37 9.41 -22.31
C GLU A 158 -15.53 8.43 -22.47
N ARG A 159 -16.51 8.77 -23.32
CA ARG A 159 -17.60 7.87 -23.71
C ARG A 159 -16.99 6.72 -24.53
N SER A 160 -17.05 5.48 -24.03
CA SER A 160 -16.69 4.33 -24.86
C SER A 160 -17.65 4.33 -26.05
N VAL A 161 -17.12 4.56 -27.25
CA VAL A 161 -17.87 4.34 -28.47
C VAL A 161 -17.85 2.83 -28.67
N GLY A 162 -18.93 2.17 -28.23
CA GLY A 162 -19.19 0.77 -28.54
C GLY A 162 -19.59 0.59 -29.99
#